data_AF-A0A485BBU0-F1
#
_entry.id   AF-A0A485BBU0-F1
#
_cell.length_a   1.000
_cell.length_b   1.000
_cell.length_c   1.000
_cell.angle_alpha   90.00
_cell.angle_beta   90.00
_cell.angle_gamma   90.00
#
_symmetry.space_group_name_H-M   'P 1'
#
loop_
_entity.id
_entity.type
_entity.pdbx_description
1 polymer ?
#
loop_
_entity_poly.entity_id
_entity_poly.type
_entity_poly.pdbx_seq_one_letter_code
_entity_poly.pdbx_strand_id
1 'polypeptide(L)'
;MSLRAVIAVMVTMMVLPRAWADAAWESYKSRFMMADGRIVDTGNGNVSHTEGQGFAMLLAVAKNDRPAFDKLWQWTDKTLRNKDNGLFYWRYNPVAPDPVADKNDATDGDTLIAWALLRAQQQWGDKSYGNASDAITASLLKNTVVTFAGYQVMMPGAKGFNRNDHLNLNPSYFIFPAWQAFAERTHLIAWRKLQSDGQTLLGKMAMGQNPAPYRLGCAES
;
A
#
# COMPACT_ATOMS: atom_id res chain seq x y z
N MET A 1 15.42 18.37 40.03
CA MET A 1 15.64 16.95 39.70
C MET A 1 17.12 16.76 39.36
N SER A 2 17.77 15.71 39.87
CA SER A 2 19.17 15.45 39.53
C SER A 2 19.28 15.06 38.04
N LEU A 3 20.42 15.37 37.39
CA LEU A 3 20.67 15.04 35.98
C LEU A 3 20.47 13.53 35.70
N ARG A 4 20.75 12.67 36.69
CA ARG A 4 20.50 11.23 36.64
C ARG A 4 19.00 10.87 36.61
N ALA A 5 18.16 11.59 37.35
CA ALA A 5 16.71 11.37 37.34
C ALA A 5 16.06 11.82 36.02
N VAL A 6 16.57 12.88 35.40
CA VAL A 6 16.10 13.36 34.07
C VAL A 6 16.48 12.35 32.98
N ILE A 7 17.70 11.82 32.99
CA ILE A 7 18.14 10.79 32.03
C ILE A 7 17.34 9.50 32.22
N ALA A 8 17.10 9.05 33.46
CA ALA A 8 16.31 7.86 33.73
C ALA A 8 14.85 8.00 33.24
N VAL A 9 14.21 9.15 33.44
CA VAL A 9 12.84 9.40 32.95
C VAL A 9 12.77 9.45 31.42
N MET A 10 13.73 10.11 30.75
CA MET A 10 13.77 10.16 29.28
C MET A 10 14.02 8.77 28.66
N VAL A 11 14.95 7.98 29.23
CA VAL A 11 15.20 6.61 28.76
C VAL A 11 13.96 5.73 28.97
N THR A 12 13.26 5.89 30.09
CA THR A 12 12.03 5.12 30.36
C THR A 12 10.90 5.48 29.40
N MET A 13 10.73 6.77 29.06
CA MET A 13 9.73 7.21 28.07
C MET A 13 10.05 6.78 26.63
N MET A 14 11.33 6.57 26.28
CA MET A 14 11.72 6.10 24.94
C MET A 14 11.70 4.58 24.79
N VAL A 15 11.89 3.82 25.87
CA VAL A 15 12.03 2.34 25.81
C VAL A 15 10.67 1.62 25.86
N LEU A 16 9.70 2.12 26.65
CA LEU A 16 8.40 1.46 26.82
C LEU A 16 7.55 1.36 25.53
N PRO A 17 7.44 2.40 24.68
CA PRO A 17 6.64 2.33 23.45
C PRO A 17 7.21 1.32 22.43
N ARG A 18 8.54 1.16 22.41
CA ARG A 18 9.23 0.27 21.48
C ARG A 18 8.96 -1.19 21.81
N ALA A 19 9.07 -1.56 23.09
CA ALA A 19 8.79 -2.91 23.57
C ALA A 19 7.34 -3.35 23.29
N TRP A 20 6.36 -2.46 23.49
CA TRP A 20 4.96 -2.75 23.18
C TRP A 20 4.71 -2.91 21.67
N ALA A 21 5.33 -2.07 20.86
CA ALA A 21 5.19 -2.18 19.41
C ALA A 21 5.88 -3.44 18.85
N ASP A 22 6.96 -3.91 19.47
CA ASP A 22 7.62 -5.17 19.09
C ASP A 22 6.73 -6.37 19.47
N ALA A 23 6.15 -6.37 20.67
CA ALA A 23 5.17 -7.39 21.07
C ALA A 23 3.92 -7.41 20.16
N ALA A 24 3.46 -6.24 19.70
CA ALA A 24 2.34 -6.14 18.78
C ALA A 24 2.65 -6.75 17.40
N TRP A 25 3.87 -6.57 16.88
CA TRP A 25 4.29 -7.17 15.60
C TRP A 25 4.39 -8.70 15.68
N GLU A 26 4.99 -9.23 16.74
CA GLU A 26 5.05 -10.69 16.93
C GLU A 26 3.66 -11.29 17.10
N SER A 27 2.78 -10.64 17.87
CA SER A 27 1.37 -11.04 17.98
C SER A 27 0.66 -11.02 16.63
N TYR A 28 0.84 -9.95 15.84
CA TYR A 28 0.28 -9.87 14.49
C TYR A 28 0.77 -11.01 13.60
N LYS A 29 2.08 -11.27 13.53
CA LYS A 29 2.64 -12.37 12.75
C LYS A 29 2.06 -13.72 13.17
N SER A 30 2.03 -14.00 14.47
CA SER A 30 1.51 -15.28 14.99
C SER A 30 0.05 -15.55 14.64
N ARG A 31 -0.75 -14.50 14.42
CA ARG A 31 -2.18 -14.61 14.14
C ARG A 31 -2.51 -14.59 12.66
N PHE A 32 -1.73 -13.86 11.86
CA PHE A 32 -2.11 -13.52 10.49
C PHE A 32 -1.08 -13.91 9.44
N MET A 33 0.21 -14.10 9.81
CA MET A 33 1.26 -14.44 8.85
C MET A 33 1.51 -15.94 8.80
N MET A 34 1.28 -16.54 7.64
CA MET A 34 1.56 -17.93 7.35
C MET A 34 3.06 -18.15 7.09
N ALA A 35 3.51 -19.39 7.24
CA ALA A 35 4.92 -19.76 7.08
C ALA A 35 5.48 -19.47 5.67
N ASP A 36 4.61 -19.48 4.66
CA ASP A 36 4.90 -19.20 3.25
C ASP A 36 5.00 -17.71 2.92
N GLY A 37 4.68 -16.81 3.86
CA GLY A 37 4.72 -15.35 3.67
C GLY A 37 3.36 -14.72 3.35
N ARG A 38 2.28 -15.48 3.38
CA ARG A 38 0.93 -14.97 3.15
C ARG A 38 0.32 -14.35 4.41
N ILE A 39 -0.30 -13.18 4.28
CA ILE A 39 -1.17 -12.59 5.31
C ILE A 39 -2.60 -13.05 5.10
N VAL A 40 -3.22 -13.54 6.16
CA VAL A 40 -4.53 -14.18 6.12
C VAL A 40 -5.55 -13.32 6.84
N ASP A 41 -6.61 -12.97 6.12
CA ASP A 41 -7.80 -12.40 6.72
C ASP A 41 -8.67 -13.52 7.29
N THR A 42 -8.50 -13.79 8.60
CA THR A 42 -9.27 -14.81 9.32
C THR A 42 -10.74 -14.44 9.48
N GLY A 43 -11.10 -13.17 9.29
CA GLY A 43 -12.49 -12.70 9.33
C GLY A 43 -13.22 -12.89 7.99
N ASN A 44 -12.49 -13.00 6.88
CA ASN A 44 -13.05 -13.08 5.53
C ASN A 44 -12.68 -14.38 4.80
N GLY A 45 -12.78 -15.52 5.49
CA GLY A 45 -12.59 -16.84 4.87
C GLY A 45 -11.14 -17.21 4.55
N ASN A 46 -10.18 -16.66 5.30
CA ASN A 46 -8.74 -16.93 5.16
C ASN A 46 -8.14 -16.55 3.81
N VAL A 47 -8.74 -15.57 3.14
CA VAL A 47 -8.21 -15.00 1.91
C VAL A 47 -7.04 -14.06 2.19
N SER A 48 -6.37 -13.65 1.13
CA SER A 48 -5.24 -12.72 1.18
C SER A 48 -5.42 -11.66 0.12
N HIS A 49 -5.05 -10.43 0.45
CA HIS A 49 -5.18 -9.29 -0.44
C HIS A 49 -3.85 -8.54 -0.56
N THR A 50 -3.65 -7.84 -1.67
CA THR A 50 -2.49 -6.94 -1.87
C THR A 50 -2.41 -5.88 -0.77
N GLU A 51 -3.54 -5.38 -0.26
CA GLU A 51 -3.61 -4.48 0.88
C GLU A 51 -2.95 -5.09 2.14
N GLY A 52 -3.37 -6.30 2.53
CA GLY A 52 -2.83 -7.01 3.69
C GLY A 52 -1.33 -7.31 3.57
N GLN A 53 -0.89 -7.70 2.36
CA GLN A 53 0.53 -7.88 2.07
C GLN A 53 1.30 -6.57 2.21
N GLY A 54 0.83 -5.49 1.58
CA GLY A 54 1.46 -4.17 1.61
C GLY A 54 1.58 -3.61 3.02
N PHE A 55 0.53 -3.72 3.85
CA PHE A 55 0.59 -3.32 5.25
C PHE A 55 1.62 -4.12 6.05
N ALA A 56 1.61 -5.45 5.93
CA ALA A 56 2.57 -6.27 6.65
C ALA A 56 4.02 -6.01 6.18
N MET A 57 4.24 -5.73 4.90
CA MET A 57 5.55 -5.34 4.39
C MET A 57 6.01 -4.00 4.99
N LEU A 58 5.13 -3.00 5.08
CA LEU A 58 5.44 -1.72 5.75
C LEU A 58 5.79 -1.91 7.22
N LEU A 59 5.02 -2.75 7.93
CA LEU A 59 5.26 -3.07 9.33
C LEU A 59 6.60 -3.81 9.52
N ALA A 60 6.92 -4.77 8.66
CA ALA A 60 8.20 -5.49 8.70
C ALA A 60 9.39 -4.54 8.53
N VAL A 61 9.33 -3.57 7.61
CA VAL A 61 10.38 -2.53 7.50
C VAL A 61 10.44 -1.67 8.76
N ALA A 62 9.31 -1.21 9.27
CA ALA A 62 9.25 -0.39 10.49
C ALA A 62 9.80 -1.12 11.73
N LYS A 63 9.73 -2.45 11.74
CA LYS A 63 10.24 -3.35 12.78
C LYS A 63 11.65 -3.86 12.52
N ASN A 64 12.27 -3.45 11.40
CA ASN A 64 13.56 -3.94 10.94
C ASN A 64 13.61 -5.48 10.82
N ASP A 65 12.49 -6.10 10.48
CA ASP A 65 12.32 -7.55 10.34
C ASP A 65 12.46 -7.95 8.87
N ARG A 66 13.71 -7.95 8.39
CA ARG A 66 14.05 -8.33 7.01
C ARG A 66 13.59 -9.75 6.66
N PRO A 67 13.77 -10.79 7.51
CA PRO A 67 13.30 -12.13 7.20
C PRO A 67 11.78 -12.21 6.95
N ALA A 68 10.96 -11.51 7.75
CA ALA A 68 9.52 -11.47 7.49
C ALA A 68 9.21 -10.71 6.19
N PHE A 69 9.86 -9.57 5.97
CA PHE A 69 9.70 -8.78 4.74
C PHE A 69 9.99 -9.60 3.49
N ASP A 70 11.10 -10.34 3.47
CA ASP A 70 11.50 -11.15 2.32
C ASP A 70 10.49 -12.25 2.00
N LYS A 71 9.91 -12.89 3.03
CA LYS A 71 8.83 -13.88 2.85
C LYS A 71 7.56 -13.24 2.28
N LEU A 72 7.14 -12.12 2.87
CA LEU A 72 5.97 -11.36 2.41
C LEU A 72 6.13 -10.96 0.95
N TRP A 73 7.29 -10.41 0.62
CA TRP A 73 7.60 -9.96 -0.73
C TRP A 73 7.66 -11.11 -1.73
N GLN A 74 8.42 -12.18 -1.43
CA GLN A 74 8.52 -13.34 -2.31
C GLN A 74 7.16 -13.97 -2.58
N TRP A 75 6.32 -14.13 -1.56
CA TRP A 75 4.98 -14.69 -1.75
C TRP A 75 4.14 -13.79 -2.66
N THR A 76 4.17 -12.47 -2.41
CA THR A 76 3.39 -11.48 -3.16
C THR A 76 3.80 -11.44 -4.64
N ASP A 77 5.10 -11.32 -4.92
CA ASP A 77 5.61 -11.27 -6.30
C ASP A 77 5.42 -12.60 -7.04
N LYS A 78 5.59 -13.73 -6.36
CA LYS A 78 5.40 -15.05 -6.99
C LYS A 78 3.93 -15.35 -7.29
N THR A 79 3.02 -14.99 -6.38
CA THR A 79 1.64 -15.47 -6.40
C THR A 79 0.68 -14.48 -7.04
N LEU A 80 0.87 -13.18 -6.80
CA LEU A 80 -0.08 -12.15 -7.20
C LEU A 80 0.38 -11.33 -8.40
N ARG A 81 1.64 -11.41 -8.84
CA ARG A 81 2.13 -10.58 -9.95
C ARG A 81 1.32 -10.82 -11.22
N ASN A 82 0.73 -9.74 -11.73
CA ASN A 82 0.20 -9.69 -13.07
C ASN A 82 1.33 -9.33 -14.05
N LYS A 83 1.74 -10.30 -14.87
CA LYS A 83 2.85 -10.13 -15.83
C LYS A 83 2.50 -9.21 -17.00
N ASP A 84 1.21 -8.98 -17.28
CA ASP A 84 0.78 -8.20 -18.43
C ASP A 84 0.94 -6.70 -18.20
N ASN A 85 0.71 -6.23 -16.97
CA ASN A 85 0.72 -4.81 -16.63
C ASN A 85 1.72 -4.42 -15.53
N GLY A 86 2.35 -5.39 -14.86
CA GLY A 86 3.31 -5.15 -13.79
C GLY A 86 2.70 -4.82 -12.43
N LEU A 87 1.38 -4.91 -12.26
CA LEU A 87 0.67 -4.74 -10.98
C LEU A 87 0.37 -6.11 -10.33
N PHE A 88 -0.50 -6.16 -9.33
CA PHE A 88 -0.82 -7.39 -8.61
C PHE A 88 -2.32 -7.70 -8.64
N TYR A 89 -2.66 -8.97 -8.83
CA TYR A 89 -4.02 -9.47 -8.62
C TYR A 89 -4.41 -9.23 -7.16
N TRP A 90 -5.51 -8.52 -6.95
CA TRP A 90 -5.81 -7.94 -5.65
C TRP A 90 -6.16 -8.99 -4.59
N ARG A 91 -6.64 -10.18 -4.99
CA ARG A 91 -7.17 -11.21 -4.09
C ARG A 91 -6.70 -12.62 -4.41
N TYR A 92 -6.39 -13.35 -3.35
CA TYR A 92 -6.09 -14.78 -3.34
C TYR A 92 -7.02 -15.53 -2.40
N ASN A 93 -7.76 -16.51 -2.94
CA ASN A 93 -8.62 -17.41 -2.19
C ASN A 93 -8.04 -18.84 -2.20
N PRO A 94 -7.47 -19.32 -1.07
CA PRO A 94 -6.79 -20.62 -1.03
C PRO A 94 -7.70 -21.83 -1.30
N VAL A 95 -9.02 -21.67 -1.15
CA VAL A 95 -9.98 -22.78 -1.33
C VAL A 95 -10.72 -22.73 -2.67
N ALA A 96 -10.48 -21.71 -3.49
CA ALA A 96 -11.10 -21.60 -4.81
C ALA A 96 -10.37 -22.48 -5.84
N PRO A 97 -11.07 -22.99 -6.89
CA PRO A 97 -10.44 -23.74 -7.98
C PRO A 97 -9.36 -22.94 -8.72
N ASP A 98 -9.62 -21.65 -8.99
CA ASP A 98 -8.61 -20.66 -9.35
C ASP A 98 -8.42 -19.72 -8.15
N PRO A 99 -7.30 -19.84 -7.41
CA PRO A 99 -7.06 -18.99 -6.25
C PRO A 99 -7.00 -17.50 -6.56
N VAL A 100 -6.71 -17.09 -7.80
CA VAL A 100 -6.62 -15.69 -8.23
C VAL A 100 -7.63 -15.42 -9.35
N ALA A 101 -8.88 -15.87 -9.18
CA ALA A 101 -9.91 -15.80 -10.22
C ALA A 101 -10.15 -14.38 -10.78
N ASP A 102 -10.16 -13.37 -9.90
CA ASP A 102 -10.22 -11.98 -10.33
C ASP A 102 -8.83 -11.49 -10.76
N LYS A 103 -8.74 -11.07 -12.03
CA LYS A 103 -7.49 -10.61 -12.65
C LYS A 103 -7.30 -9.10 -12.59
N ASN A 104 -8.12 -8.38 -11.82
CA ASN A 104 -7.96 -6.94 -11.58
C ASN A 104 -6.95 -6.66 -10.45
N ASP A 105 -6.45 -5.44 -10.42
CA ASP A 105 -5.64 -4.89 -9.34
C ASP A 105 -6.48 -4.05 -8.36
N ALA A 106 -5.87 -3.73 -7.22
CA ALA A 106 -6.34 -2.73 -6.26
C ALA A 106 -5.18 -1.77 -5.98
N THR A 107 -5.36 -0.50 -6.35
CA THR A 107 -4.25 0.47 -6.44
C THR A 107 -3.69 0.91 -5.10
N ASP A 108 -4.46 0.81 -4.03
CA ASP A 108 -3.98 0.96 -2.66
C ASP A 108 -2.98 -0.15 -2.31
N GLY A 109 -3.32 -1.41 -2.55
CA GLY A 109 -2.44 -2.55 -2.31
C GLY A 109 -1.15 -2.45 -3.11
N ASP A 110 -1.25 -2.16 -4.41
CA ASP A 110 -0.09 -1.91 -5.28
C ASP A 110 0.79 -0.78 -4.74
N THR A 111 0.18 0.33 -4.31
CA THR A 111 0.86 1.50 -3.75
C THR A 111 1.56 1.17 -2.43
N LEU A 112 0.90 0.44 -1.52
CA LEU A 112 1.48 0.01 -0.25
C LEU A 112 2.69 -0.90 -0.46
N ILE A 113 2.60 -1.86 -1.39
CA ILE A 113 3.69 -2.77 -1.75
C ILE A 113 4.89 -1.99 -2.29
N ALA A 114 4.66 -1.11 -3.27
CA ALA A 114 5.74 -0.31 -3.85
C ALA A 114 6.40 0.60 -2.79
N TRP A 115 5.60 1.21 -1.92
CA TRP A 115 6.12 2.03 -0.84
C TRP A 115 6.93 1.24 0.17
N ALA A 116 6.49 0.04 0.54
CA ALA A 116 7.24 -0.84 1.43
C ALA A 116 8.59 -1.23 0.82
N LEU A 117 8.64 -1.55 -0.48
CA LEU A 117 9.88 -1.84 -1.21
C LEU A 117 10.84 -0.66 -1.26
N LEU A 118 10.32 0.54 -1.51
CA LEU A 118 11.13 1.76 -1.44
C LEU A 118 11.74 1.95 -0.05
N ARG A 119 10.94 1.81 1.01
CA ARG A 119 11.41 1.93 2.39
C ARG A 119 12.40 0.83 2.76
N ALA A 120 12.20 -0.40 2.27
CA ALA A 120 13.13 -1.51 2.45
C ALA A 120 14.51 -1.23 1.84
N GLN A 121 14.56 -0.64 0.64
CA GLN A 121 15.83 -0.21 0.04
C GLN A 121 16.53 0.85 0.88
N GLN A 122 15.78 1.82 1.43
CA GLN A 122 16.33 2.85 2.30
C GLN A 122 16.85 2.27 3.62
N GLN A 123 16.13 1.29 4.19
CA GLN A 123 16.46 0.65 5.46
C GLN A 123 17.67 -0.31 5.35
N TRP A 124 17.74 -1.11 4.29
CA TRP A 124 18.71 -2.21 4.18
C TRP A 124 19.75 -2.05 3.06
N GLY A 125 19.66 -0.98 2.25
CA GLY A 125 20.64 -0.68 1.20
C GLY A 125 20.59 -1.59 -0.03
N ASP A 126 19.68 -2.56 -0.07
CA ASP A 126 19.53 -3.49 -1.18
C ASP A 126 18.77 -2.85 -2.34
N LYS A 127 19.47 -2.64 -3.46
CA LYS A 127 18.94 -1.96 -4.64
C LYS A 127 17.81 -2.74 -5.32
N SER A 128 17.73 -4.06 -5.12
CA SER A 128 16.69 -4.89 -5.75
C SER A 128 15.28 -4.46 -5.33
N TYR A 129 15.06 -4.11 -4.06
CA TYR A 129 13.77 -3.60 -3.60
C TYR A 129 13.42 -2.26 -4.26
N GLY A 130 14.41 -1.36 -4.39
CA GLY A 130 14.22 -0.08 -5.04
C GLY A 130 13.84 -0.22 -6.52
N ASN A 131 14.52 -1.09 -7.24
CA ASN A 131 14.22 -1.37 -8.65
C ASN A 131 12.81 -1.97 -8.82
N ALA A 132 12.40 -2.87 -7.91
CA ALA A 132 11.06 -3.42 -7.90
C ALA A 132 9.99 -2.33 -7.63
N SER A 133 10.26 -1.42 -6.68
CA SER A 133 9.41 -0.25 -6.44
C SER A 133 9.29 0.64 -7.69
N ASP A 134 10.39 0.90 -8.40
CA ASP A 134 10.38 1.73 -9.61
C ASP A 134 9.50 1.09 -10.71
N ALA A 135 9.59 -0.23 -10.89
CA ALA A 135 8.75 -0.94 -11.85
C ALA A 135 7.25 -0.86 -11.51
N ILE A 136 6.89 -1.02 -10.23
CA ILE A 136 5.48 -0.95 -9.78
C ILE A 136 4.94 0.48 -9.91
N THR A 137 5.70 1.48 -9.46
CA THR A 137 5.28 2.89 -9.55
C THR A 137 5.11 3.38 -10.99
N ALA A 138 5.98 2.97 -11.92
CA ALA A 138 5.80 3.22 -13.34
C ALA A 138 4.52 2.54 -13.87
N SER A 139 4.23 1.32 -13.42
CA SER A 139 3.03 0.57 -13.79
C SER A 139 1.75 1.20 -13.26
N LEU A 140 1.77 1.75 -12.04
CA LEU A 140 0.66 2.52 -11.47
C LEU A 140 0.35 3.74 -12.33
N LEU A 141 1.35 4.59 -12.59
CA LEU A 141 1.16 5.78 -13.43
C LEU A 141 0.63 5.43 -14.83
N LYS A 142 1.12 4.35 -15.43
CA LYS A 142 0.74 3.93 -16.78
C LYS A 142 -0.68 3.39 -16.86
N ASN A 143 -1.09 2.56 -15.90
CA ASN A 143 -2.30 1.74 -16.04
C ASN A 143 -3.49 2.24 -15.21
N THR A 144 -3.26 3.07 -14.19
CA THR A 144 -4.30 3.42 -13.22
C THR A 144 -4.50 4.91 -13.03
N VAL A 145 -3.59 5.75 -13.53
CA VAL A 145 -3.74 7.21 -13.52
C VAL A 145 -4.29 7.69 -14.86
N VAL A 146 -5.38 8.47 -14.79
CA VAL A 146 -6.05 9.04 -15.97
C VAL A 146 -6.24 10.55 -15.83
N THR A 147 -6.36 11.23 -16.97
CA THR A 147 -6.82 12.63 -16.99
C THR A 147 -8.34 12.65 -17.10
N PHE A 148 -9.02 13.20 -16.10
CA PHE A 148 -10.48 13.30 -16.09
C PHE A 148 -10.93 14.61 -15.44
N ALA A 149 -11.90 15.29 -16.05
CA ALA A 149 -12.41 16.58 -15.58
C ALA A 149 -11.33 17.63 -15.22
N GLY A 150 -10.19 17.63 -15.95
CA GLY A 150 -9.06 18.55 -15.72
C GLY A 150 -8.05 18.13 -14.66
N TYR A 151 -8.22 16.97 -14.03
CA TYR A 151 -7.38 16.44 -12.96
C TYR A 151 -6.65 15.15 -13.39
N GLN A 152 -5.47 14.90 -12.83
CA GLN A 152 -4.89 13.55 -12.76
C GLN A 152 -5.55 12.80 -11.61
N VAL A 153 -6.05 11.60 -11.88
CA VAL A 153 -6.80 10.80 -10.91
C VAL A 153 -6.34 9.37 -10.97
N MET A 154 -6.06 8.78 -9.80
CA MET A 154 -5.79 7.36 -9.66
C MET A 154 -7.12 6.61 -9.47
N MET A 155 -7.40 5.69 -10.38
CA MET A 155 -8.55 4.79 -10.28
C MET A 155 -8.28 3.71 -9.21
N PRO A 156 -9.32 3.15 -8.57
CA PRO A 156 -9.15 2.07 -7.61
C PRO A 156 -8.57 0.76 -8.18
N GLY A 157 -8.63 0.57 -9.49
CA GLY A 157 -8.00 -0.53 -10.22
C GLY A 157 -7.96 -0.23 -11.72
N ALA A 158 -7.20 -0.99 -12.50
CA ALA A 158 -7.05 -0.77 -13.94
C ALA A 158 -8.34 -0.99 -14.74
N LYS A 159 -9.27 -1.83 -14.24
CA LYS A 159 -10.55 -2.14 -14.90
C LYS A 159 -11.74 -1.85 -14.00
N GLY A 160 -12.87 -1.45 -14.61
CA GLY A 160 -14.18 -1.37 -13.95
C GLY A 160 -14.54 -0.05 -13.27
N PHE A 161 -13.61 0.91 -13.19
CA PHE A 161 -13.80 2.18 -12.48
C PHE A 161 -13.99 3.40 -13.40
N ASN A 162 -13.66 3.26 -14.68
CA ASN A 162 -13.93 4.26 -15.70
C ASN A 162 -15.26 3.95 -16.41
N ARG A 163 -16.27 4.79 -16.19
CA ARG A 163 -17.61 4.68 -16.81
C ARG A 163 -17.79 5.81 -17.82
N ASN A 164 -18.81 5.68 -18.68
CA ASN A 164 -19.02 6.61 -19.79
C ASN A 164 -19.17 8.07 -19.35
N ASP A 165 -19.79 8.32 -18.19
CA ASP A 165 -20.14 9.64 -17.67
C ASP A 165 -19.47 9.98 -16.33
N HIS A 166 -18.78 9.02 -15.69
CA HIS A 166 -18.18 9.21 -14.37
C HIS A 166 -17.00 8.28 -14.08
N LEU A 167 -16.17 8.67 -13.11
CA LEU A 167 -15.21 7.77 -12.46
C LEU A 167 -15.71 7.36 -11.08
N ASN A 168 -15.65 6.06 -10.79
CA ASN A 168 -15.80 5.54 -9.44
C ASN A 168 -14.46 5.61 -8.73
N LEU A 169 -14.38 6.45 -7.69
CA LEU A 169 -13.16 6.65 -6.91
C LEU A 169 -13.34 6.16 -5.48
N ASN A 170 -12.22 5.76 -4.88
CA ASN A 170 -12.12 5.52 -3.46
C ASN A 170 -11.03 6.43 -2.88
N PRO A 171 -11.38 7.52 -2.16
CA PRO A 171 -10.40 8.43 -1.59
C PRO A 171 -9.49 7.79 -0.53
N SER A 172 -9.88 6.66 0.06
CA SER A 172 -8.98 5.94 0.98
C SER A 172 -7.74 5.39 0.27
N TYR A 173 -7.77 5.26 -1.06
CA TYR A 173 -6.65 4.79 -1.86
C TYR A 173 -5.64 5.93 -2.16
N PHE A 174 -5.97 7.17 -1.78
CA PHE A 174 -5.06 8.32 -1.95
C PHE A 174 -4.01 8.32 -0.84
N ILE A 175 -3.02 7.44 -0.96
CA ILE A 175 -1.96 7.25 0.02
C ILE A 175 -0.89 8.34 -0.19
N PHE A 176 -1.22 9.57 0.21
CA PHE A 176 -0.37 10.75 0.01
C PHE A 176 1.09 10.59 0.50
N PRO A 177 1.38 9.94 1.65
CA PRO A 177 2.77 9.71 2.07
C PRO A 177 3.56 8.83 1.10
N ALA A 178 2.91 7.84 0.49
CA ALA A 178 3.55 6.98 -0.51
C ALA A 178 3.84 7.78 -1.79
N TRP A 179 2.86 8.55 -2.28
CA TRP A 179 3.03 9.39 -3.47
C TRP A 179 4.12 10.44 -3.31
N GLN A 180 4.23 11.05 -2.14
CA GLN A 180 5.33 11.96 -1.82
C GLN A 180 6.68 11.24 -1.90
N ALA A 181 6.80 10.06 -1.29
CA ALA A 181 8.03 9.27 -1.32
C ALA A 181 8.39 8.83 -2.75
N PHE A 182 7.40 8.51 -3.59
CA PHE A 182 7.62 8.20 -5.00
C PHE A 182 8.11 9.42 -5.77
N ALA A 183 7.53 10.59 -5.54
CA ALA A 183 7.94 11.84 -6.17
C ALA A 183 9.40 12.20 -5.87
N GLU A 184 9.86 11.94 -4.63
CA GLU A 184 11.25 12.12 -4.21
C GLU A 184 12.22 11.14 -4.88
N ARG A 185 11.70 10.04 -5.45
CA ARG A 185 12.48 8.98 -6.11
C ARG A 185 12.47 9.06 -7.64
N THR A 186 11.29 9.02 -8.27
CA THR A 186 11.14 9.06 -9.73
C THR A 186 9.87 9.82 -10.15
N HIS A 187 9.75 10.19 -11.43
CA HIS A 187 8.53 10.77 -11.99
C HIS A 187 7.95 11.96 -11.20
N LEU A 188 8.83 12.80 -10.62
CA LEU A 188 8.53 13.91 -9.71
C LEU A 188 7.29 14.72 -10.12
N ILE A 189 7.21 15.11 -11.39
CA ILE A 189 6.12 15.95 -11.92
C ILE A 189 4.78 15.20 -11.89
N ALA A 190 4.75 13.93 -12.30
CA ALA A 190 3.53 13.13 -12.35
C ALA A 190 2.98 12.88 -10.95
N TRP A 191 3.82 12.43 -10.01
CA TRP A 191 3.39 12.16 -8.63
C TRP A 191 2.97 13.43 -7.89
N ARG A 192 3.70 14.55 -8.03
CA ARG A 192 3.29 15.83 -7.43
C ARG A 192 1.96 16.33 -8.00
N LYS A 193 1.74 16.18 -9.30
CA LYS A 193 0.46 16.55 -9.91
C LYS A 193 -0.68 15.68 -9.39
N LEU A 194 -0.51 14.36 -9.36
CA LEU A 194 -1.50 13.44 -8.81
C LEU A 194 -1.83 13.75 -7.33
N GLN A 195 -0.80 14.03 -6.52
CA GLN A 195 -0.98 14.39 -5.11
C GLN A 195 -1.76 15.70 -4.95
N SER A 196 -1.37 16.75 -5.68
CA SER A 196 -2.06 18.05 -5.65
C SER A 196 -3.52 17.95 -6.10
N ASP A 197 -3.76 17.23 -7.20
CA ASP A 197 -5.10 17.03 -7.74
C ASP A 197 -5.95 16.18 -6.79
N GLY A 198 -5.39 15.11 -6.21
CA GLY A 198 -6.07 14.27 -5.21
C GLY A 198 -6.44 15.02 -3.93
N GLN A 199 -5.57 15.88 -3.40
CA GLN A 199 -5.88 16.75 -2.26
C GLN A 199 -6.99 17.75 -2.58
N THR A 200 -6.97 18.32 -3.79
CA THR A 200 -8.03 19.22 -4.26
C THR A 200 -9.38 18.50 -4.33
N LEU A 201 -9.40 17.29 -4.89
CA LEU A 201 -10.62 16.47 -5.00
C LEU A 201 -11.15 16.07 -3.62
N LEU A 202 -10.27 15.65 -2.70
CA LEU A 202 -10.65 15.30 -1.33
C LEU A 202 -11.25 16.50 -0.59
N GLY A 203 -10.68 17.70 -0.77
CA GLY A 203 -11.24 18.94 -0.21
C GLY A 203 -12.66 19.22 -0.71
N LYS A 204 -12.90 19.07 -2.01
CA LYS A 204 -14.25 19.24 -2.61
C LYS A 204 -15.26 18.25 -2.03
N MET A 205 -14.86 16.98 -1.88
CA MET A 205 -15.69 15.92 -1.29
C MET A 205 -16.07 16.23 0.16
N ALA A 206 -15.10 16.66 0.99
CA ALA A 206 -15.33 16.99 2.40
C ALA A 206 -16.27 18.19 2.59
N MET A 207 -16.30 19.12 1.63
CA MET A 207 -17.17 20.31 1.66
C MET A 207 -18.58 20.04 1.09
N GLY A 208 -18.93 18.80 0.76
CA GLY A 208 -20.23 18.45 0.18
C GLY A 208 -20.48 19.03 -1.21
N GLN A 209 -19.44 19.57 -1.86
CA GLN A 209 -19.53 19.99 -3.25
C GLN A 209 -19.60 18.72 -4.09
N ASN A 210 -20.74 18.50 -4.75
CA ASN A 210 -20.95 17.31 -5.57
C ASN A 210 -19.78 17.18 -6.55
N PRO A 211 -18.90 16.18 -6.40
CA PRO A 211 -17.69 16.11 -7.20
C PRO A 211 -18.02 15.57 -8.59
N ALA A 212 -19.22 15.82 -9.14
CA ALA A 212 -19.58 15.41 -10.49
C ALA A 212 -18.44 15.81 -11.45
N PRO A 213 -17.83 14.86 -12.17
CA PRO A 213 -18.31 13.53 -12.51
C PRO A 213 -17.62 12.37 -11.73
N TYR A 214 -17.42 12.51 -10.42
CA TYR A 214 -16.86 11.48 -9.53
C TYR A 214 -17.95 10.89 -8.63
N ARG A 215 -17.98 9.56 -8.55
CA ARG A 215 -18.80 8.84 -7.56
C ARG A 215 -17.89 8.15 -6.56
N LEU A 216 -18.26 8.26 -5.27
CA LEU A 216 -17.56 7.58 -4.20
C LEU A 216 -18.10 6.17 -4.07
N GLY A 217 -17.20 5.19 -4.12
CA GLY A 217 -17.50 3.79 -3.81
C GLY A 217 -16.71 3.35 -2.60
N CYS A 218 -17.32 2.50 -1.76
CA CYS A 218 -16.55 1.58 -0.94
C CYS A 218 -16.00 0.52 -1.89
N ALA A 219 -14.68 0.44 -2.04
CA ALA A 219 -14.10 -0.77 -2.62
C ALA A 219 -14.33 -1.88 -1.57
N GLU A 220 -15.32 -2.75 -1.81
CA GLU A 220 -15.50 -3.94 -0.99
C GLU A 220 -14.24 -4.81 -1.16
N SER A 221 -13.55 -5.05 -0.04
CA SER A 221 -12.46 -6.01 0.11
C SER A 221 -12.98 -7.41 0.46
#